data_AF-D9PH80-F1
#
_entry.id   AF-D9PH80-F1
#
_cell.length_a   1.000
_cell.length_b   1.000
_cell.length_c   1.000
_cell.angle_alpha   90.00
_cell.angle_beta   90.00
_cell.angle_gamma   90.00
#
_symmetry.space_group_name_H-M   'P 1'
#
loop_
_entity.id
_entity.type
_entity.pdbx_description
1 polymer ?
#
loop_
_entity_poly.entity_id
_entity_poly.type
_entity_poly.pdbx_seq_one_letter_code
_entity_poly.pdbx_strand_id
1 'polypeptide(L)'
;MAQTKEKAQIRHAKMRASERYGLNLSDHEYFNLCNIIRKGGARIVDKQSNRVSIHELSWKNIDMTVVYDKLRGTIVSFLPNSDRFDSVEF
;
A
#
# COMPACT_ATOMS: atom_id res chain seq x y z
N MET A 1 -5.84 18.13 19.87
CA MET A 1 -5.37 18.53 18.52
C MET A 1 -6.26 17.82 17.49
N ALA A 2 -6.83 18.54 16.52
CA ALA A 2 -7.69 17.94 15.50
C ALA A 2 -6.91 16.97 14.60
N GLN A 3 -7.51 15.84 14.22
CA GLN A 3 -6.91 14.87 13.30
C GLN A 3 -6.89 15.46 11.89
N THR A 4 -5.69 15.59 11.30
CA THR A 4 -5.57 16.06 9.91
C THR A 4 -5.98 14.95 8.94
N LYS A 5 -6.45 15.34 7.74
CA LYS A 5 -6.80 14.40 6.66
C LYS A 5 -5.65 13.45 6.30
N GLU A 6 -4.42 13.95 6.37
CA GLU A 6 -3.20 13.17 6.17
C GLU A 6 -3.05 12.06 7.22
N LYS A 7 -3.16 12.39 8.52
CA LYS A 7 -3.10 11.40 9.60
C LYS A 7 -4.23 10.38 9.50
N ALA A 8 -5.43 10.81 9.12
CA ALA A 8 -6.55 9.90 8.89
C ALA A 8 -6.28 8.94 7.72
N GLN A 9 -5.68 9.43 6.62
CA GLN A 9 -5.30 8.61 5.48
C GLN A 9 -4.20 7.60 5.84
N ILE A 10 -3.17 8.01 6.59
CA ILE A 10 -2.11 7.09 7.05
C ILE A 10 -2.69 6.00 7.95
N ARG A 11 -3.57 6.38 8.91
CA ARG A 11 -4.27 5.41 9.76
C ARG A 11 -5.10 4.44 8.94
N HIS A 12 -5.84 4.94 7.94
CA HIS A 12 -6.62 4.11 7.03
C HIS A 12 -5.74 3.12 6.26
N ALA A 13 -4.63 3.58 5.68
CA ALA A 13 -3.72 2.72 4.94
C ALA A 13 -3.14 1.60 5.83
N LYS A 14 -2.67 1.93 7.04
CA LYS A 14 -2.16 0.92 8.00
C LYS A 14 -3.23 -0.07 8.44
N MET A 15 -4.45 0.40 8.67
CA MET A 15 -5.59 -0.48 8.97
C MET A 15 -5.84 -1.47 7.83
N ARG A 16 -5.83 -1.01 6.57
CA ARG A 16 -5.97 -1.89 5.39
C ARG A 16 -4.83 -2.88 5.24
N ALA A 17 -3.59 -2.49 5.56
CA ALA A 17 -2.45 -3.42 5.57
C ALA A 17 -2.65 -4.56 6.59
N SER A 18 -3.13 -4.22 7.79
CA SER A 18 -3.45 -5.20 8.83
C SER A 18 -4.60 -6.13 8.40
N GLU A 19 -5.71 -5.57 7.91
CA GLU A 19 -6.89 -6.34 7.46
C GLU A 19 -6.58 -7.29 6.30
N ARG A 20 -5.82 -6.84 5.30
CA ARG A 20 -5.65 -7.54 4.02
C ARG A 20 -4.42 -8.44 3.99
N TYR A 21 -3.38 -8.08 4.73
CA TYR A 21 -2.07 -8.75 4.68
C TYR A 21 -1.57 -9.19 6.07
N GLY A 22 -2.32 -8.94 7.15
CA GLY A 22 -1.87 -9.25 8.52
C GLY A 22 -0.70 -8.38 8.99
N LEU A 23 -0.46 -7.23 8.34
CA LEU A 23 0.70 -6.38 8.59
C LEU A 23 0.37 -5.20 9.51
N ASN A 24 0.87 -5.28 10.75
CA ASN A 24 0.85 -4.17 11.69
C ASN A 24 2.07 -3.27 11.46
N LEU A 25 1.91 -2.28 10.59
CA LEU A 25 2.98 -1.35 10.23
C LEU A 25 3.17 -0.27 11.29
N SER A 26 4.41 -0.10 11.76
CA SER A 26 4.83 1.11 12.46
C SER A 26 4.85 2.32 11.52
N ASP A 27 4.91 3.54 12.06
CA ASP A 27 5.09 4.75 11.25
C ASP A 27 6.37 4.67 10.40
N HIS A 28 7.48 4.21 11.01
CA HIS A 28 8.75 4.07 10.33
C HIS A 28 8.66 3.10 9.14
N GLU A 29 8.05 1.94 9.32
CA GLU A 29 7.87 0.97 8.24
C GLU A 29 6.95 1.50 7.14
N TYR A 30 5.86 2.18 7.50
CA TYR A 30 4.96 2.79 6.52
C TYR A 30 5.70 3.82 5.64
N PHE A 31 6.48 4.71 6.25
CA PHE A 31 7.27 5.69 5.49
C PHE A 31 8.39 5.03 4.68
N ASN A 32 8.95 3.92 5.16
CA ASN A 32 9.93 3.15 4.41
C ASN A 32 9.30 2.55 3.13
N LEU A 33 8.11 1.95 3.23
CA LEU A 33 7.37 1.45 2.05
C LEU A 33 7.09 2.58 1.04
N CYS A 34 6.68 3.76 1.52
CA CYS A 34 6.50 4.93 0.65
C CYS A 34 7.81 5.33 -0.04
N ASN A 35 8.95 5.28 0.67
CA ASN A 35 10.26 5.59 0.11
C ASN A 35 10.70 4.56 -0.93
N ILE A 36 10.43 3.27 -0.71
CA ILE A 36 10.73 2.19 -1.67
C ILE A 36 10.00 2.48 -2.98
N ILE A 37 8.70 2.75 -2.94
CA ILE A 37 7.90 3.09 -4.13
C ILE A 37 8.45 4.34 -4.82
N ARG A 38 8.77 5.38 -4.05
CA ARG A 38 9.30 6.65 -4.60
C ARG A 38 10.64 6.47 -5.31
N LYS A 39 11.49 5.57 -4.82
CA LYS A 39 12.79 5.26 -5.41
C LYS A 39 12.72 4.25 -6.57
N GLY A 40 11.53 3.78 -6.94
CA GLY A 40 11.36 2.79 -8.01
C GLY A 40 11.60 1.34 -7.56
N GLY A 41 11.60 1.07 -6.26
CA GLY A 41 11.73 -0.29 -5.70
C GLY A 41 10.42 -1.09 -5.69
N ALA A 42 9.42 -0.66 -6.46
CA ALA A 42 8.13 -1.33 -6.59
C ALA A 42 7.75 -1.42 -8.08
N ARG A 43 7.03 -2.49 -8.44
CA ARG A 43 6.55 -2.72 -9.80
C ARG A 43 5.27 -1.91 -10.03
N ILE A 44 5.24 -1.07 -11.05
CA ILE A 44 4.00 -0.38 -11.43
C ILE A 44 3.09 -1.39 -12.13
N VAL A 45 1.90 -1.61 -11.57
CA VAL A 45 0.87 -2.47 -12.17
C VAL A 45 0.01 -1.64 -13.12
N ASP A 46 -0.46 -0.49 -12.65
CA ASP A 46 -1.40 0.33 -13.38
C ASP A 46 -1.30 1.82 -12.98
N LYS A 47 -1.72 2.71 -13.87
CA LYS A 47 -1.81 4.15 -13.63
C LYS A 47 -3.27 4.57 -13.73
N GLN A 48 -3.89 4.79 -12.58
CA GLN A 48 -5.27 5.27 -12.49
C GLN A 48 -5.41 6.74 -12.92
N SER A 49 -4.38 7.56 -12.71
CA SER A 49 -4.31 8.92 -13.20
C SER A 49 -2.86 9.40 -13.30
N ASN A 50 -2.67 10.64 -13.76
CA ASN A 50 -1.36 11.28 -13.66
C ASN A 50 -0.83 11.32 -12.21
N ARG A 51 -1.68 11.25 -11.18
CA ARG A 51 -1.28 11.38 -9.77
C ARG A 51 -1.24 10.04 -9.02
N VAL A 52 -2.18 9.15 -9.32
CA VAL A 52 -2.41 7.92 -8.56
C VAL A 52 -2.02 6.72 -9.40
N SER A 53 -1.27 5.82 -8.79
CA SER A 53 -0.75 4.60 -9.45
C SER A 53 -0.85 3.40 -8.51
N ILE A 54 -1.04 2.23 -9.09
CA ILE A 54 -1.07 0.95 -8.38
C ILE A 54 0.30 0.31 -8.52
N HIS A 55 0.87 -0.10 -7.40
CA HIS A 55 2.18 -0.71 -7.31
C HIS A 55 2.09 -2.06 -6.61
N GLU A 56 2.95 -2.97 -7.03
CA GLU A 56 3.26 -4.19 -6.30
C GLU A 56 4.64 -4.09 -5.68
N LEU A 57 4.75 -4.53 -4.44
CA LEU A 57 6.02 -4.64 -3.74
C LEU A 57 6.00 -5.82 -2.78
N SER A 58 7.18 -6.34 -2.47
CA SER A 58 7.37 -7.41 -1.49
C SER A 58 7.92 -6.81 -0.20
N TRP A 59 7.29 -7.11 0.93
CA TRP A 59 7.77 -6.69 2.24
C TRP A 59 7.61 -7.81 3.26
N LYS A 60 8.69 -8.17 3.97
CA LYS A 60 8.72 -9.30 4.91
C LYS A 60 8.15 -10.61 4.30
N ASN A 61 8.55 -10.90 3.07
CA ASN A 61 8.09 -12.07 2.29
C ASN A 61 6.57 -12.07 2.00
N ILE A 62 5.91 -10.92 2.03
CA ILE A 62 4.52 -10.76 1.65
C ILE A 62 4.46 -9.83 0.45
N ASP A 63 3.94 -10.34 -0.66
CA ASP A 63 3.63 -9.54 -1.84
C ASP A 63 2.33 -8.79 -1.61
N MET A 64 2.37 -7.50 -1.91
CA MET A 64 1.25 -6.60 -1.65
C MET A 64 1.04 -5.64 -2.81
N THR A 65 -0.24 -5.42 -3.10
CA THR A 65 -0.68 -4.41 -4.05
C THR A 65 -1.12 -3.17 -3.30
N VAL A 66 -0.62 -1.99 -3.69
CA VAL A 66 -0.86 -0.72 -3.00
C VAL A 66 -1.21 0.40 -3.97
N VAL A 67 -2.04 1.33 -3.51
CA VAL A 67 -2.36 2.57 -4.22
C VAL A 67 -1.45 3.67 -3.70
N TYR A 68 -0.65 4.25 -4.57
CA TYR A 68 0.30 5.32 -4.25
C TYR A 68 -0.14 6.65 -4.87
N ASP A 69 -0.19 7.69 -4.04
CA ASP A 69 -0.43 9.07 -4.47
C ASP A 69 0.92 9.79 -4.56
N LYS A 70 1.39 10.04 -5.79
CA LYS A 70 2.71 10.63 -6.01
C LYS A 70 2.81 12.09 -5.57
N LEU A 71 1.69 12.83 -5.54
CA LEU A 71 1.68 14.23 -5.13
C LEU A 71 1.84 14.34 -3.60
N ARG A 72 1.17 13.45 -2.86
CA ARG A 72 1.29 13.37 -1.40
C ARG A 72 2.48 12.54 -0.93
N GLY A 73 3.10 11.77 -1.83
CA GLY A 73 4.21 10.89 -1.52
C GLY A 73 3.86 9.75 -0.56
N THR A 74 2.60 9.33 -0.52
CA THR A 74 2.04 8.40 0.50
C THR A 74 1.22 7.28 -0.13
N ILE A 75 1.16 6.14 0.56
CA ILE A 75 0.25 5.04 0.24
C ILE A 75 -1.16 5.42 0.73
N VAL A 76 -2.12 5.41 -0.18
CA VAL A 76 -3.54 5.73 0.09
C VAL A 76 -4.24 4.51 0.69
N SER A 77 -3.99 3.32 0.14
CA SER A 77 -4.62 2.07 0.55
C SER A 77 -3.81 0.87 0.08
N PHE A 78 -3.98 -0.27 0.75
CA PHE A 78 -3.44 -1.56 0.36
C PHE A 78 -4.57 -2.33 -0.27
N LEU A 79 -4.51 -2.73 -1.55
CA LEU A 79 -5.57 -3.48 -2.25
C LEU A 79 -5.58 -4.96 -1.81
N PRO A 80 -6.70 -5.69 -1.88
CA PRO A 80 -6.68 -7.14 -1.65
C PRO A 80 -5.77 -7.80 -2.71
N ASN A 81 -5.04 -8.83 -2.31
CA ASN A 81 -4.27 -9.62 -3.26
C ASN A 81 -5.26 -10.38 -4.16
N SER A 82 -5.28 -10.07 -5.45
CA SER A 82 -6.16 -10.74 -6.42
C SER A 82 -5.84 -12.23 -6.57
N ASP A 83 -4.60 -12.64 -6.27
CA ASP A 83 -4.10 -14.00 -6.49
C ASP A 83 -4.52 -15.01 -5.42
N ARG A 84 -5.43 -14.66 -4.52
CA ARG A 84 -5.95 -15.60 -3.50
C ARG A 84 -7.23 -16.34 -3.89
N PHE A 85 -7.70 -16.18 -5.13
CA PHE A 85 -8.87 -16.90 -5.64
C PHE A 85 -8.53 -18.06 -6.59
N ASP A 86 -7.26 -18.30 -6.90
CA ASP A 86 -6.85 -19.47 -7.70
C ASP A 86 -6.22 -20.52 -6.80
N SER A 87 -7.00 -21.57 -6.50
CA SER A 87 -6.63 -22.93 -6.04
C SER A 87 -7.64 -23.46 -5.02
N VAL A 88 -8.94 -23.39 -5.32
CA VAL A 88 -9.87 -24.38 -4.76
C VAL A 88 -9.90 -25.51 -5.78
N GLU A 89 -9.09 -26.54 -5.56
CA GLU A 89 -9.29 -27.80 -6.28
C GLU A 89 -10.67 -28.34 -5.87
N PHE A 90 -11.55 -28.48 -6.86
CA PHE A 90 -12.85 -29.14 -6.72
C PHE A 90 -12.67 -30.65 -6.57
#